data_AF-A0A962CHJ4-F1
#
_entry.id   AF-A0A962CHJ4-F1
#
_cell.length_a   1.000
_cell.length_b   1.000
_cell.length_c   1.000
_cell.angle_alpha   90.00
_cell.angle_beta   90.00
_cell.angle_gamma   90.00
#
_symmetry.space_group_name_H-M   'P 1'
#
loop_
_entity.id
_entity.type
_entity.pdbx_description
1 polymer ?
#
loop_
_entity_poly.entity_id
_entity_poly.type
_entity_poly.pdbx_seq_one_letter_code
_entity_poly.pdbx_strand_id
1 'polypeptide(L)'
;MTTDKFTGTLVVLIMVLLSACHVGGSRPTTNVSESTVPAHDGSRLALLSASPGVGGDKLRTDLASNEIVLPDYVPVRRYGDVFTTDGVNRKVIVEYGWDYHQGIVVETVYDENGDRLSRTEKPGFTLNFSNEELELAIALAREEPSLHERLSASDLNFYAGFAYREAKEPDCSAGSRCVHVIVSAGDGQRHVAHAIVDLMSRRVIHASLDPDRKPDPIPGHS
;
A
#
# COMPACT_ATOMS: atom_id res chain seq x y z
N MET A 1 26.22 -27.15 52.98
CA MET A 1 26.31 -25.70 52.76
C MET A 1 25.18 -25.29 51.83
N THR A 2 24.25 -24.52 52.41
CA THR A 2 23.27 -23.61 51.78
C THR A 2 22.38 -24.14 50.64
N THR A 3 21.25 -24.69 51.07
CA THR A 3 19.93 -24.48 50.46
C THR A 3 19.56 -23.00 50.46
N ASP A 4 18.97 -22.47 49.39
CA ASP A 4 18.06 -21.34 49.51
C ASP A 4 16.85 -21.45 48.58
N LYS A 5 15.68 -21.18 49.19
CA LYS A 5 14.33 -21.40 48.66
C LYS A 5 13.82 -20.10 48.04
N PHE A 6 13.49 -20.10 46.75
CA PHE A 6 12.70 -19.01 46.17
C PHE A 6 11.21 -19.32 46.32
N THR A 7 10.60 -18.61 47.27
CA THR A 7 9.16 -18.57 47.50
C THR A 7 8.62 -17.38 46.71
N GLY A 8 7.99 -17.63 45.56
CA GLY A 8 7.42 -16.60 44.68
C GLY A 8 5.90 -16.69 44.69
N THR A 9 5.28 -15.80 45.45
CA THR A 9 3.84 -15.64 45.69
C THR A 9 3.04 -15.46 44.39
N LEU A 10 2.13 -16.39 44.11
CA LEU A 10 1.12 -16.29 43.06
C LEU A 10 -0.03 -15.41 43.57
N VAL A 11 -0.13 -14.17 43.06
CA VAL A 11 -1.28 -13.29 43.32
C VAL A 11 -2.39 -13.63 42.33
N VAL A 12 -3.43 -14.28 42.84
CA VAL A 12 -4.71 -14.52 42.15
C VAL A 12 -5.57 -13.27 42.32
N LEU A 13 -5.86 -12.55 41.22
CA LEU A 13 -6.87 -11.50 41.21
C LEU A 13 -8.14 -12.04 40.55
N ILE A 14 -9.13 -12.35 41.39
CA ILE A 14 -10.52 -12.59 41.00
C ILE A 14 -11.29 -11.32 41.38
N MET A 15 -12.03 -10.72 40.44
CA MET A 15 -13.30 -10.00 40.62
C MET A 15 -13.66 -9.31 39.28
N VAL A 16 -14.89 -9.13 38.83
CA VAL A 16 -16.25 -9.59 39.14
C VAL A 16 -17.06 -9.21 37.89
N LEU A 17 -17.95 -10.09 37.44
CA LEU A 17 -18.97 -9.80 36.43
C LEU A 17 -20.01 -8.82 36.98
N LEU A 18 -20.30 -7.75 36.24
CA LEU A 18 -21.55 -7.01 36.36
C LEU A 18 -22.24 -6.98 35.00
N SER A 19 -23.46 -7.49 35.00
CA SER A 19 -24.36 -7.64 33.86
C SER A 19 -25.47 -6.60 33.93
N ALA A 20 -25.94 -6.22 32.73
CA ALA A 20 -27.23 -5.61 32.37
C ALA A 20 -27.51 -4.12 32.69
N CYS A 21 -27.78 -3.35 31.63
CA CYS A 21 -29.15 -2.93 31.25
C CYS A 21 -29.15 -2.20 29.89
N HIS A 22 -30.11 -2.57 29.02
CA HIS A 22 -30.48 -1.86 27.77
C HIS A 22 -31.19 -0.52 28.07
N VAL A 23 -31.09 0.46 27.15
CA VAL A 23 -32.21 1.15 26.47
C VAL A 23 -31.69 2.29 25.58
N GLY A 24 -32.08 2.24 24.30
CA GLY A 24 -32.50 3.34 23.42
C GLY A 24 -31.68 4.63 23.31
N GLY A 25 -31.10 4.87 22.13
CA GLY A 25 -30.60 6.20 21.76
C GLY A 25 -30.02 6.29 20.35
N SER A 26 -30.89 6.61 19.39
CA SER A 26 -30.66 7.37 18.14
C SER A 26 -29.33 7.21 17.36
N ARG A 27 -29.44 6.63 16.16
CA ARG A 27 -28.49 6.79 15.04
C ARG A 27 -28.23 8.28 14.76
N PRO A 28 -26.98 8.76 14.77
CA PRO A 28 -26.64 9.99 14.06
C PRO A 28 -26.40 9.65 12.59
N THR A 29 -27.23 10.21 11.73
CA THR A 29 -26.94 10.38 10.30
C THR A 29 -25.65 11.17 10.15
N THR A 30 -24.59 10.53 9.68
CA THR A 30 -23.40 11.23 9.20
C THR A 30 -23.77 11.98 7.92
N ASN A 31 -23.89 13.29 8.06
CA ASN A 31 -23.99 14.21 6.94
C ASN A 31 -22.81 13.98 5.99
N VAL A 32 -23.15 13.88 4.71
CA VAL A 32 -22.27 14.08 3.57
C VAL A 32 -21.52 15.40 3.79
N SER A 33 -20.24 15.33 4.14
CA SER A 33 -19.35 16.48 3.99
C SER A 33 -19.01 16.61 2.52
N GLU A 34 -19.70 17.56 1.91
CA GLU A 34 -19.38 18.22 0.67
C GLU A 34 -17.87 18.46 0.56
N SER A 35 -17.30 17.84 -0.47
CA SER A 35 -15.89 17.95 -0.87
C SER A 35 -15.57 19.39 -1.22
N THR A 36 -15.17 20.17 -0.22
CA THR A 36 -14.58 21.49 -0.42
C THR A 36 -13.12 21.28 -0.79
N VAL A 37 -12.78 21.65 -2.02
CA VAL A 37 -11.41 21.77 -2.54
C VAL A 37 -10.56 22.51 -1.50
N PRO A 38 -9.40 22.00 -1.04
CA PRO A 38 -8.55 22.79 -0.19
C PRO A 38 -7.87 23.86 -1.07
N ALA A 39 -8.20 25.10 -0.73
CA ALA A 39 -7.44 26.27 -1.12
C ALA A 39 -5.95 26.10 -0.77
N HIS A 40 -5.09 26.63 -1.63
CA HIS A 40 -3.66 26.77 -1.40
C HIS A 40 -3.41 27.55 -0.10
N ASP A 41 -3.09 26.83 0.97
CA ASP A 41 -2.49 27.37 2.19
C ASP A 41 -1.00 26.97 2.19
N GLY A 42 -0.13 27.96 2.05
CA GLY A 42 1.30 27.76 2.00
C GLY A 42 1.85 27.43 3.39
N SER A 43 2.63 26.35 3.47
CA SER A 43 3.58 25.98 4.54
C SER A 43 3.24 24.80 5.45
N ARG A 44 2.35 23.87 5.04
CA ARG A 44 2.28 22.58 5.75
C ARG A 44 2.12 21.39 4.80
N LEU A 45 3.10 20.48 4.81
CA LEU A 45 3.06 19.26 4.00
C LEU A 45 1.87 18.38 4.42
N ALA A 46 1.03 18.00 3.47
CA ALA A 46 -0.14 17.15 3.71
C ALA A 46 0.27 15.72 4.09
N LEU A 47 -0.40 15.10 5.06
CA LEU A 47 -0.15 13.68 5.36
C LEU A 47 -0.55 12.81 4.16
N LEU A 48 0.20 11.73 3.94
CA LEU A 48 -0.01 10.80 2.83
C LEU A 48 -0.06 9.38 3.37
N SER A 49 -1.03 8.61 2.87
CA SER A 49 -1.09 7.17 3.04
C SER A 49 -1.36 6.54 1.69
N ALA A 50 -0.50 5.61 1.30
CA ALA A 50 -0.75 4.76 0.14
C ALA A 50 -1.94 3.83 0.37
N SER A 51 -2.55 3.44 -0.75
CA SER A 51 -3.62 2.46 -0.78
C SER A 51 -3.05 1.07 -0.43
N PRO A 52 -3.61 0.35 0.56
CA PRO A 52 -3.24 -1.03 0.81
C PRO A 52 -3.81 -1.89 -0.32
N GLY A 53 -3.02 -2.15 -1.36
CA GLY A 53 -3.12 -3.31 -2.27
C GLY A 53 -4.49 -3.67 -2.88
N VAL A 54 -5.47 -2.76 -2.92
CA VAL A 54 -6.80 -3.05 -3.43
C VAL A 54 -7.19 -1.97 -4.44
N GLY A 55 -7.37 -2.42 -5.68
CA GLY A 55 -8.20 -1.79 -6.71
C GLY A 55 -9.60 -1.50 -6.20
N GLY A 56 -9.77 -0.51 -5.33
CA GLY A 56 -11.08 -0.01 -4.93
C GLY A 56 -11.63 1.00 -5.94
N ASP A 57 -12.87 1.43 -5.74
CA ASP A 57 -13.67 2.35 -6.60
C ASP A 57 -13.01 3.71 -6.97
N LYS A 58 -11.78 3.97 -6.53
CA LYS A 58 -11.00 5.18 -6.81
C LYS A 58 -9.89 4.99 -7.84
N LEU A 59 -9.56 3.76 -8.22
CA LEU A 59 -8.51 3.49 -9.22
C LEU A 59 -9.12 3.49 -10.62
N ARG A 60 -8.54 4.29 -11.52
CA ARG A 60 -8.95 4.31 -12.92
C ARG A 60 -8.26 3.19 -13.68
N THR A 61 -9.04 2.25 -14.18
CA THR A 61 -8.54 1.06 -14.89
C THR A 61 -8.67 1.20 -16.41
N ASP A 62 -9.29 2.28 -16.88
CA ASP A 62 -9.61 2.58 -18.27
C ASP A 62 -8.52 3.38 -19.01
N LEU A 63 -7.61 4.04 -18.26
CA LEU A 63 -6.50 4.82 -18.81
C LEU A 63 -5.54 3.98 -19.66
N ALA A 64 -4.97 4.61 -20.69
CA ALA A 64 -3.86 4.05 -21.45
C ALA A 64 -2.52 4.33 -20.74
N SER A 65 -1.54 3.44 -20.90
CA SER A 65 -0.28 3.54 -20.16
C SER A 65 0.48 4.81 -20.53
N ASN A 66 0.41 5.24 -21.80
CA ASN A 66 1.05 6.45 -22.31
C ASN A 66 0.44 7.77 -21.77
N GLU A 67 -0.75 7.72 -21.17
CA GLU A 67 -1.39 8.87 -20.51
C GLU A 67 -0.91 9.03 -19.06
N ILE A 68 -0.26 8.01 -18.50
CA ILE A 68 0.18 7.98 -17.11
C ILE A 68 1.68 8.22 -17.05
N VAL A 69 2.04 9.42 -16.61
CA VAL A 69 3.43 9.84 -16.38
C VAL A 69 3.68 9.85 -14.88
N LEU A 70 4.59 8.98 -14.43
CA LEU A 70 5.06 9.03 -13.06
C LEU A 70 6.13 10.12 -12.92
N PRO A 71 6.13 10.88 -11.82
CA PRO A 71 7.24 11.76 -11.51
C PRO A 71 8.49 10.94 -11.15
N ASP A 72 9.65 11.58 -11.29
CA ASP A 72 10.95 11.04 -10.89
C ASP A 72 11.01 10.57 -9.43
N TYR A 73 10.16 11.16 -8.57
CA TYR A 73 10.02 10.78 -7.18
C TYR A 73 8.55 10.72 -6.80
N VAL A 74 8.12 9.57 -6.29
CA VAL A 74 6.73 9.33 -5.86
C VAL A 74 6.68 9.22 -4.34
N PRO A 75 6.12 10.22 -3.62
CA PRO A 75 5.90 10.09 -2.18
C PRO A 75 4.76 9.10 -1.92
N VAL A 76 5.04 8.07 -1.10
CA VAL A 76 4.09 6.99 -0.82
C VAL A 76 3.45 7.16 0.55
N ARG A 77 4.22 7.63 1.53
CA ARG A 77 3.76 7.76 2.91
C ARG A 77 4.34 9.02 3.53
N ARG A 78 3.50 9.80 4.21
CA ARG A 78 3.91 10.99 4.95
C ARG A 78 3.15 11.06 6.28
N TYR A 79 3.86 11.10 7.39
CA TYR A 79 3.27 11.17 8.73
C TYR A 79 4.03 12.13 9.64
N GLY A 80 3.34 12.66 10.66
CA GLY A 80 3.98 13.46 11.70
C GLY A 80 4.60 12.58 12.78
N ASP A 81 5.77 12.98 13.28
CA ASP A 81 6.49 12.31 14.37
C ASP A 81 7.14 13.36 15.29
N VAL A 82 7.78 12.91 16.38
CA VAL A 82 8.54 13.76 17.29
C VAL A 82 9.92 13.15 17.51
N PHE A 83 10.96 13.86 17.11
CA PHE A 83 12.35 13.44 17.33
C PHE A 83 12.95 14.22 18.49
N THR A 84 13.71 13.53 19.35
CA THR A 84 14.51 14.19 20.39
C THR A 84 15.91 14.47 19.84
N THR A 85 16.33 15.73 19.83
CA THR A 85 17.66 16.17 19.40
C THR A 85 18.23 17.09 20.47
N ASP A 86 19.42 16.77 20.99
CA ASP A 86 20.07 17.51 22.08
C ASP A 86 19.17 17.71 23.32
N GLY A 87 18.35 16.70 23.63
CA GLY A 87 17.40 16.74 24.75
C GLY A 87 16.13 17.57 24.49
N VAL A 88 15.96 18.12 23.28
CA VAL A 88 14.77 18.89 22.88
C VAL A 88 13.90 18.06 21.93
N ASN A 89 12.61 17.97 22.24
CA ASN A 89 11.63 17.34 21.37
C ASN A 89 11.23 18.29 20.24
N ARG A 90 11.37 17.83 18.99
CA ARG A 90 11.04 18.57 17.78
C ARG A 90 9.98 17.81 17.00
N LYS A 91 8.90 18.49 16.61
CA LYS A 91 7.92 17.94 15.68
C LYS A 91 8.54 17.88 14.29
N VAL A 92 8.35 16.75 13.63
CA VAL A 92 8.88 16.51 12.28
C VAL A 92 7.80 15.89 11.41
N ILE A 93 8.02 15.98 10.11
CA ILE A 93 7.25 15.26 9.11
C ILE A 93 8.20 14.26 8.44
N VAL A 94 7.87 12.97 8.54
CA VAL A 94 8.63 11.90 7.92
C VAL A 94 7.92 11.48 6.65
N GLU A 95 8.64 11.50 5.54
CA GLU A 95 8.18 11.06 4.24
C GLU A 95 9.01 9.87 3.74
N TYR A 96 8.33 8.87 3.20
CA TYR A 96 8.94 7.82 2.40
C TYR A 96 8.43 7.92 0.98
N GLY A 97 9.34 7.92 0.02
CA GLY A 97 9.01 7.86 -1.40
C GLY A 97 9.97 6.97 -2.17
N TRP A 98 9.56 6.64 -3.39
CA TRP A 98 10.37 5.91 -4.34
C TRP A 98 11.04 6.88 -5.31
N ASP A 99 12.35 6.79 -5.44
CA ASP A 99 13.16 7.55 -6.40
C ASP A 99 13.34 6.69 -7.67
N TYR A 100 12.64 7.06 -8.74
CA TYR A 100 12.64 6.36 -10.03
C TYR A 100 13.93 6.55 -10.83
N HIS A 101 14.78 7.54 -10.50
CA HIS A 101 16.11 7.65 -11.10
C HIS A 101 17.07 6.61 -10.52
N GLN A 102 16.95 6.34 -9.22
CA GLN A 102 17.90 5.50 -8.49
C GLN A 102 17.39 4.08 -8.22
N GLY A 103 16.08 3.84 -8.34
CA GLY A 103 15.46 2.57 -7.97
C GLY A 103 15.54 2.32 -6.47
N ILE A 104 15.36 3.36 -5.65
CA ILE A 104 15.57 3.25 -4.20
C ILE A 104 14.49 3.96 -3.40
N VAL A 105 14.18 3.41 -2.22
CA VAL A 105 13.38 4.10 -1.22
C VAL A 105 14.23 5.20 -0.60
N VAL A 106 13.63 6.38 -0.47
CA VAL A 106 14.22 7.52 0.22
C VAL A 106 13.31 7.92 1.38
N GLU A 107 13.91 8.03 2.55
CA GLU A 107 13.31 8.68 3.71
C GLU A 107 13.75 10.14 3.74
N THR A 108 12.80 11.07 3.73
CA THR A 108 13.08 12.50 3.89
C THR A 108 12.39 12.99 5.16
N VAL A 109 13.13 13.67 6.02
CA VAL A 109 12.60 14.27 7.25
C VAL A 109 12.58 15.78 7.07
N TYR A 110 11.41 16.36 7.32
CA TYR A 110 11.19 17.79 7.29
C TYR A 110 10.89 18.29 8.70
N ASP A 111 11.18 19.56 8.96
CA ASP A 111 10.66 20.24 10.14
C ASP A 111 9.16 20.60 9.96
N GLU A 112 8.60 21.30 10.94
CA GLU A 112 7.20 21.71 10.89
C GLU A 112 6.88 22.82 9.88
N ASN A 113 7.89 23.53 9.39
CA ASN A 113 7.77 24.54 8.33
C ASN A 113 7.91 23.94 6.92
N GLY A 114 8.33 22.68 6.83
CA GLY A 114 8.58 21.98 5.56
C GLY A 114 10.03 22.08 5.09
N ASP A 115 10.94 22.62 5.90
CA ASP A 115 12.37 22.65 5.58
C ASP A 115 12.98 21.27 5.78
N ARG A 116 13.78 20.81 4.81
CA ARG A 116 14.37 19.47 4.84
C ARG A 116 15.50 19.40 5.87
N LEU A 117 15.31 18.56 6.89
CA LEU A 117 16.29 18.26 7.92
C LEU A 117 17.26 17.15 7.49
N SER A 118 16.75 16.09 6.86
CA SER A 118 17.58 14.97 6.38
C SER A 118 16.96 14.27 5.18
N ARG A 119 17.81 13.56 4.41
CA ARG A 119 17.44 12.66 3.32
C ARG A 119 18.33 11.42 3.41
N THR A 120 17.73 10.25 3.55
CA THR A 120 18.44 8.99 3.76
C THR A 120 17.94 7.95 2.76
N GLU A 121 18.86 7.35 2.02
CA GLU A 121 18.58 6.20 1.17
C GLU A 121 18.35 4.95 2.01
N LYS A 122 17.35 4.16 1.62
CA LYS A 122 16.93 2.93 2.31
C LYS A 122 16.96 1.76 1.32
N PRO A 123 18.15 1.29 0.90
CA PRO A 123 18.25 0.18 -0.04
C PRO A 123 17.58 -1.06 0.54
N GLY A 124 16.86 -1.80 -0.31
CA GLY A 124 16.18 -3.03 0.09
C GLY A 124 14.82 -2.83 0.77
N PHE A 125 14.43 -1.61 1.14
CA PHE A 125 13.10 -1.33 1.66
C PHE A 125 12.04 -1.47 0.55
N THR A 126 10.85 -1.92 0.94
CA THR A 126 9.70 -2.03 0.05
C THR A 126 8.60 -1.12 0.56
N LEU A 127 8.03 -0.33 -0.33
CA LEU A 127 6.91 0.55 -0.04
C LEU A 127 5.64 0.04 -0.73
N ASN A 128 4.48 0.37 -0.17
CA ASN A 128 3.21 0.31 -0.91
C ASN A 128 3.27 1.21 -2.15
N PHE A 129 2.28 1.14 -3.01
CA PHE A 129 2.23 1.90 -4.27
C PHE A 129 1.27 3.09 -4.17
N SER A 130 1.58 4.18 -4.88
CA SER A 130 0.61 5.26 -5.10
C SER A 130 -0.51 4.80 -6.04
N ASN A 131 -1.59 5.56 -6.11
CA ASN A 131 -2.68 5.20 -7.03
C ASN A 131 -2.18 5.25 -8.48
N GLU A 132 -1.40 6.26 -8.87
CA GLU A 132 -0.85 6.43 -10.21
C GLU A 132 0.08 5.26 -10.59
N GLU A 133 0.87 4.75 -9.65
CA GLU A 133 1.67 3.54 -9.86
C GLU A 133 0.79 2.31 -10.15
N LEU A 134 -0.33 2.16 -9.44
CA LEU A 134 -1.28 1.06 -9.65
C LEU A 134 -2.06 1.21 -10.96
N GLU A 135 -2.50 2.42 -11.31
CA GLU A 135 -3.14 2.72 -12.60
C GLU A 135 -2.20 2.39 -13.75
N LEU A 136 -0.92 2.78 -13.66
CA LEU A 136 0.09 2.46 -14.68
C LEU A 136 0.30 0.94 -14.80
N ALA A 137 0.40 0.24 -13.68
CA ALA A 137 0.56 -1.22 -13.68
C ALA A 137 -0.60 -1.93 -14.40
N ILE A 138 -1.83 -1.50 -14.11
CA ILE A 138 -3.05 -2.04 -14.72
C ILE A 138 -3.09 -1.74 -16.22
N ALA A 139 -2.77 -0.50 -16.61
CA ALA A 139 -2.73 -0.12 -18.02
C ALA A 139 -1.69 -0.94 -18.81
N LEU A 140 -0.48 -1.10 -18.27
CA LEU A 140 0.56 -1.94 -18.89
C LEU A 140 0.14 -3.40 -19.01
N ALA A 141 -0.51 -3.97 -17.98
CA ALA A 141 -1.02 -5.33 -18.03
C ALA A 141 -2.14 -5.50 -19.08
N ARG A 142 -3.03 -4.51 -19.25
CA ARG A 142 -4.09 -4.51 -20.27
C ARG A 142 -3.56 -4.39 -21.70
N GLU A 143 -2.45 -3.68 -21.87
CA GLU A 143 -1.80 -3.46 -23.16
C GLU A 143 -0.83 -4.57 -23.56
N GLU A 144 -0.48 -5.45 -22.62
CA GLU A 144 0.40 -6.60 -22.86
C GLU A 144 -0.16 -7.51 -23.97
N PRO A 145 0.55 -7.70 -25.10
CA PRO A 145 0.01 -8.41 -26.26
C PRO A 145 -0.51 -9.82 -25.93
N SER A 146 0.15 -10.53 -25.01
CA SER A 146 -0.26 -11.88 -24.60
C SER A 146 -1.56 -11.93 -23.79
N LEU A 147 -2.02 -10.80 -23.25
CA LEU A 147 -3.22 -10.69 -22.41
C LEU A 147 -4.31 -9.78 -23.04
N HIS A 148 -3.93 -8.90 -23.97
CA HIS A 148 -4.73 -7.77 -24.44
C HIS A 148 -6.14 -8.14 -24.87
N GLU A 149 -6.29 -9.18 -25.71
CA GLU A 149 -7.60 -9.64 -26.19
C GLU A 149 -8.52 -9.99 -25.02
N ARG A 150 -8.01 -10.71 -24.03
CA ARG A 150 -8.79 -11.12 -22.85
C ARG A 150 -9.06 -9.96 -21.92
N LEU A 151 -8.09 -9.06 -21.73
CA LEU A 151 -8.16 -7.95 -20.78
C LEU A 151 -8.91 -6.71 -21.30
N SER A 152 -9.38 -6.77 -22.54
CA SER A 152 -10.25 -5.76 -23.14
C SER A 152 -11.73 -5.95 -22.79
N ALA A 153 -12.09 -7.04 -22.09
CA ALA A 153 -13.46 -7.27 -21.64
C ALA A 153 -13.87 -6.29 -20.53
N SER A 154 -15.14 -5.85 -20.56
CA SER A 154 -15.67 -4.85 -19.64
C SER A 154 -16.11 -5.39 -18.28
N ASP A 155 -16.14 -6.72 -18.10
CA ASP A 155 -16.62 -7.41 -16.89
C ASP A 155 -15.49 -7.86 -15.96
N LEU A 156 -14.32 -7.20 -16.08
CA LEU A 156 -13.10 -7.56 -15.35
C LEU A 156 -12.86 -6.67 -14.14
N ASN A 157 -12.38 -7.30 -13.07
CA ASN A 157 -11.91 -6.65 -11.86
C ASN A 157 -10.38 -6.73 -11.82
N PHE A 158 -9.75 -5.58 -11.60
CA PHE A 158 -8.29 -5.48 -11.51
C PHE A 158 -7.86 -5.21 -10.07
N TYR A 159 -6.94 -6.03 -9.59
CA TYR A 159 -6.32 -5.90 -8.27
C TYR A 159 -4.82 -5.76 -8.44
N ALA A 160 -4.22 -4.77 -7.78
CA ALA A 160 -2.79 -4.52 -7.84
C ALA A 160 -2.28 -4.00 -6.50
N GLY A 161 -0.96 -4.05 -6.31
CA GLY A 161 -0.27 -3.43 -5.17
C GLY A 161 0.47 -4.39 -4.26
N PHE A 162 0.58 -5.65 -4.64
CA PHE A 162 1.54 -6.57 -4.03
C PHE A 162 2.90 -6.35 -4.67
N ALA A 163 3.86 -5.90 -3.87
CA ALA A 163 5.23 -5.73 -4.34
C ALA A 163 5.84 -7.11 -4.62
N TYR A 164 6.38 -7.27 -5.82
CA TYR A 164 7.05 -8.50 -6.22
C TYR A 164 8.56 -8.26 -6.26
N ARG A 165 9.32 -9.05 -5.51
CA ARG A 165 10.78 -8.99 -5.55
C ARG A 165 11.37 -10.36 -5.31
N GLU A 166 12.09 -10.88 -6.27
CA GLU A 166 12.70 -12.20 -6.22
C GLU A 166 14.17 -12.11 -6.60
N ALA A 167 15.05 -12.61 -5.75
CA ALA A 167 16.50 -12.48 -5.97
C ALA A 167 16.99 -13.19 -7.24
N LYS A 168 16.23 -14.17 -7.73
CA LYS A 168 16.52 -14.94 -8.95
C LYS A 168 15.84 -14.37 -10.20
N GLU A 169 15.04 -13.33 -10.06
CA GLU A 169 14.38 -12.63 -11.16
C GLU A 169 15.11 -11.31 -11.43
N PRO A 170 16.01 -11.22 -12.43
CA PRO A 170 16.86 -10.05 -12.61
C PRO A 170 16.06 -8.75 -12.78
N ASP A 171 14.96 -8.80 -13.55
CA ASP A 171 14.10 -7.64 -13.81
C ASP A 171 13.28 -7.20 -12.58
N CYS A 172 13.09 -8.09 -11.60
CA CYS A 172 12.38 -7.82 -10.35
C CYS A 172 13.25 -8.05 -9.11
N SER A 173 14.51 -7.60 -9.18
CA SER A 173 15.49 -7.70 -8.10
C SER A 173 15.73 -6.35 -7.42
N ALA A 174 16.89 -6.12 -6.81
CA ALA A 174 17.23 -4.84 -6.21
C ALA A 174 17.19 -3.73 -7.27
N GLY A 175 16.63 -2.56 -6.93
CA GLY A 175 16.46 -1.46 -7.87
C GLY A 175 15.14 -1.49 -8.65
N SER A 176 14.40 -2.60 -8.64
CA SER A 176 13.13 -2.73 -9.35
C SER A 176 11.94 -2.20 -8.56
N ARG A 177 10.87 -1.85 -9.29
CA ARG A 177 9.58 -1.44 -8.73
C ARG A 177 8.49 -2.35 -9.30
N CYS A 178 8.67 -3.66 -9.10
CA CYS A 178 7.74 -4.66 -9.63
C CYS A 178 6.48 -4.81 -8.79
N VAL A 179 5.33 -4.88 -9.47
CA VAL A 179 4.01 -5.03 -8.88
C VAL A 179 3.27 -6.19 -9.52
N HIS A 180 2.58 -6.98 -8.70
CA HIS A 180 1.69 -8.03 -9.16
C HIS A 180 0.30 -7.47 -9.43
N VAL A 181 -0.17 -7.64 -10.66
CA VAL A 181 -1.53 -7.38 -11.12
C VAL A 181 -2.27 -8.72 -11.23
N ILE A 182 -3.44 -8.80 -10.59
CA ILE A 182 -4.34 -9.95 -10.61
C ILE A 182 -5.64 -9.49 -11.25
N VAL A 183 -6.11 -10.24 -12.23
CA VAL A 183 -7.37 -9.99 -12.91
C VAL A 183 -8.33 -11.13 -12.62
N SER A 184 -9.54 -10.77 -12.23
CA SER A 184 -10.65 -11.70 -12.08
C SER A 184 -11.89 -11.16 -12.79
N ALA A 185 -12.95 -11.98 -12.86
CA ALA A 185 -14.20 -11.61 -13.50
C ALA A 185 -15.41 -12.03 -12.65
N GLY A 186 -16.58 -11.47 -12.98
CA GLY A 186 -17.79 -11.68 -12.19
C GLY A 186 -17.68 -11.04 -10.81
N ASP A 187 -17.92 -11.83 -9.76
CA ASP A 187 -17.86 -11.40 -8.35
C ASP A 187 -16.43 -11.37 -7.78
N GLY A 188 -15.43 -11.56 -8.63
CA GLY A 188 -14.02 -11.55 -8.25
C GLY A 188 -13.43 -12.93 -7.92
N GLN A 189 -14.24 -13.99 -7.91
CA GLN A 189 -13.78 -15.36 -7.58
C GLN A 189 -13.17 -16.10 -8.77
N ARG A 190 -13.48 -15.68 -10.00
CA ARG A 190 -12.96 -16.32 -11.22
C ARG A 190 -11.70 -15.63 -11.68
N HIS A 191 -10.56 -16.27 -11.44
CA HIS A 191 -9.26 -15.82 -11.95
C HIS A 191 -9.26 -15.77 -13.49
N VAL A 192 -8.58 -14.77 -14.05
CA VAL A 192 -8.50 -14.54 -15.50
C VAL A 192 -7.06 -14.44 -15.95
N ALA A 193 -6.28 -13.60 -15.30
CA ALA A 193 -4.88 -13.38 -15.66
C ALA A 193 -4.08 -12.86 -14.48
N HIS A 194 -2.78 -13.09 -14.53
CA HIS A 194 -1.79 -12.56 -13.60
C HIS A 194 -0.68 -11.90 -14.42
N ALA A 195 -0.18 -10.76 -13.96
CA ALA A 195 0.95 -10.07 -14.56
C ALA A 195 1.90 -9.52 -13.49
N ILE A 196 3.21 -9.64 -13.70
CA ILE A 196 4.23 -8.91 -12.95
C ILE A 196 4.71 -7.77 -13.83
N VAL A 197 4.55 -6.53 -13.36
CA VAL A 197 4.89 -5.33 -14.10
C VAL A 197 6.02 -4.60 -13.40
N ASP A 198 7.11 -4.29 -14.09
CA ASP A 198 8.16 -3.40 -13.59
C ASP A 198 7.83 -1.96 -14.00
N LEU A 199 7.56 -1.12 -12.99
CA LEU A 199 7.25 0.29 -13.19
C LEU A 199 8.48 1.12 -13.57
N MET A 200 9.70 0.67 -13.24
CA MET A 200 10.94 1.37 -13.60
C MET A 200 11.16 1.35 -15.11
N SER A 201 11.06 0.16 -15.72
CA SER A 201 11.22 -0.01 -17.17
C SER A 201 9.92 0.11 -17.96
N ARG A 202 8.76 0.21 -17.28
CA ARG A 202 7.42 0.24 -17.88
C ARG A 202 7.15 -0.99 -18.77
N ARG A 203 7.50 -2.17 -18.27
CA ARG A 203 7.34 -3.44 -18.99
C ARG A 203 6.61 -4.47 -18.15
N VAL A 204 5.89 -5.35 -18.82
CA VAL A 204 5.39 -6.59 -18.21
C VAL A 204 6.51 -7.62 -18.26
N ILE A 205 6.92 -8.11 -17.09
CA ILE A 205 8.01 -9.08 -16.90
C ILE A 205 7.48 -10.50 -17.01
N HIS A 206 6.33 -10.76 -16.36
CA HIS A 206 5.63 -12.04 -16.44
C HIS A 206 4.16 -11.79 -16.75
N ALA A 207 3.60 -12.60 -17.63
CA ALA A 207 2.19 -12.55 -17.98
C ALA A 207 1.68 -13.98 -18.17
N SER A 208 0.53 -14.29 -17.57
CA SER A 208 -0.12 -15.57 -17.74
C SER A 208 -1.62 -15.42 -17.67
N LEU A 209 -2.34 -16.04 -18.60
CA LEU A 209 -3.75 -16.35 -18.43
C LEU A 209 -3.89 -17.44 -17.36
N ASP A 210 -4.85 -17.27 -16.47
CA ASP A 210 -5.15 -18.24 -15.43
C ASP A 210 -6.67 -18.51 -15.32
N PRO A 211 -7.33 -18.92 -16.42
CA PRO A 211 -8.78 -19.08 -16.47
C PRO A 211 -9.30 -20.29 -15.67
N ASP A 212 -8.42 -21.25 -15.37
CA ASP A 212 -8.78 -22.55 -14.79
C ASP A 212 -8.33 -22.72 -13.33
N ARG A 213 -7.72 -21.70 -12.72
CA ARG A 213 -7.37 -21.75 -11.30
C ARG A 213 -8.63 -21.87 -10.46
N LYS A 214 -8.68 -22.96 -9.70
CA LYS A 214 -9.73 -23.18 -8.71
C LYS A 214 -9.66 -22.07 -7.66
N PRO A 215 -10.81 -21.55 -7.19
CA PRO A 215 -10.84 -20.62 -6.07
C PRO A 215 -10.05 -21.19 -4.89
N ASP A 216 -9.33 -20.33 -4.17
CA ASP A 216 -8.64 -20.75 -2.96
C ASP A 216 -9.68 -21.35 -1.97
N PRO A 217 -9.38 -22.49 -1.32
CA PRO A 217 -10.34 -23.14 -0.44
C PRO A 217 -10.73 -22.24 0.74
N ILE A 218 -12.03 -22.14 1.02
CA ILE A 218 -12.55 -21.37 2.13
C ILE A 218 -12.11 -22.04 3.45
N PRO A 219 -11.45 -21.32 4.39
CA PRO A 219 -11.07 -21.91 5.66
C PRO A 219 -12.29 -22.47 6.41
N GLY A 220 -12.29 -23.78 6.67
CA GLY A 220 -13.34 -24.46 7.45
C GLY A 220 -14.30 -25.35 6.65
N HIS A 221 -14.09 -25.52 5.34
CA HIS A 221 -14.83 -26.50 4.54
C HIS A 221 -13.87 -27.43 3.78
N SER A 222 -13.58 -28.58 4.40
CA SER A 222 -12.90 -29.74 3.79
C SER A 222 -13.57 -31.02 4.25
#